data_AF-A0A5B9WBW5-F1
#
_entry.id   AF-A0A5B9WBW5-F1
#
_cell.length_a   1.000
_cell.length_b   1.000
_cell.length_c   1.000
_cell.angle_alpha   90.00
_cell.angle_beta   90.00
_cell.angle_gamma   90.00
#
_symmetry.space_group_name_H-M   'P 1'
#
loop_
_entity.id
_entity.type
_entity.pdbx_description
1 polymer ?
#
loop_
_entity_poly.entity_id
_entity_poly.type
_entity_poly.pdbx_seq_one_letter_code
_entity_poly.pdbx_strand_id
1 'polypeptide(L)'
;MSNPPTPRRRPSVHITLQRAARLHRLVRFVAEEARTRDVILSHLNIGLRTFYRELELLKRCGVKLRHRARLYTLMSTAGQAEGRLPFPDPQLSFAEMAELAACDCDAGRRLAELLATVVNQPEPAKKGRGRGGTGRKAPRSPEAE
;
A
#
# COMPACT_ATOMS: atom_id res chain seq x y z
N MET A 1 -22.96 21.85 -25.41
CA MET A 1 -23.20 21.70 -23.95
C MET A 1 -22.26 20.62 -23.43
N SER A 2 -21.19 21.00 -22.75
CA SER A 2 -20.20 20.06 -22.22
C SER A 2 -20.76 19.41 -20.95
N ASN A 3 -20.90 18.08 -20.94
CA ASN A 3 -21.32 17.34 -19.76
C ASN A 3 -20.30 17.59 -18.62
N PRO A 4 -20.73 18.00 -17.40
CA PRO A 4 -19.83 18.07 -16.27
C PRO A 4 -19.28 16.66 -15.99
N PRO A 5 -17.99 16.51 -15.67
CA PRO A 5 -17.43 15.21 -15.33
C PRO A 5 -18.21 14.67 -14.13
N THR A 6 -18.93 13.58 -14.35
CA THR A 6 -19.65 12.87 -13.28
C THR A 6 -18.63 12.53 -12.20
N PRO A 7 -18.84 12.94 -10.94
CA PRO A 7 -17.96 12.54 -9.86
C PRO A 7 -18.11 11.02 -9.74
N ARG A 8 -17.15 10.28 -10.29
CA ARG A 8 -17.09 8.83 -10.13
C ARG A 8 -17.06 8.59 -8.63
N ARG A 9 -18.18 8.09 -8.07
CA ARG A 9 -18.30 7.72 -6.66
C ARG A 9 -17.09 6.85 -6.34
N ARG A 10 -16.20 7.37 -5.47
CA ARG A 10 -15.05 6.61 -5.02
C ARG A 10 -15.58 5.43 -4.22
N PRO A 11 -15.11 4.20 -4.47
CA PRO A 11 -15.55 3.08 -3.68
C PRO A 11 -15.20 3.36 -2.21
N SER A 12 -16.18 3.24 -1.32
CA SER A 12 -15.94 3.29 0.12
C SER A 12 -15.17 2.05 0.51
N VAL A 13 -13.83 2.15 0.48
CA VAL A 13 -12.94 1.05 0.86
C VAL A 13 -12.38 1.34 2.23
N HIS A 14 -12.85 0.59 3.21
CA HIS A 14 -12.27 0.59 4.55
C HIS A 14 -10.92 -0.14 4.49
N ILE A 15 -9.85 0.55 4.88
CA ILE A 15 -8.51 -0.03 4.97
C ILE A 15 -7.89 0.30 6.32
N THR A 16 -6.99 -0.57 6.77
CA THR A 16 -6.22 -0.31 7.98
C THR A 16 -5.19 0.79 7.74
N LEU A 17 -4.78 1.46 8.81
CA LEU A 17 -3.75 2.51 8.79
C LEU A 17 -2.45 2.02 8.12
N GLN A 18 -1.99 0.83 8.50
CA GLN A 18 -0.79 0.22 7.92
C GLN A 18 -0.93 -0.05 6.40
N ARG A 19 -2.13 -0.39 5.94
CA ARG A 19 -2.38 -0.61 4.52
C ARG A 19 -2.37 0.71 3.76
N ALA A 20 -2.95 1.77 4.32
CA ALA A 20 -2.93 3.11 3.74
C ALA A 20 -1.49 3.63 3.59
N ALA A 21 -0.70 3.52 4.65
CA ALA A 21 0.73 3.87 4.66
C ALA A 21 1.50 3.19 3.53
N ARG A 22 1.29 1.88 3.36
CA ARG A 22 1.96 1.09 2.32
C ARG A 22 1.53 1.48 0.90
N LEU A 23 0.24 1.75 0.68
CA LEU A 23 -0.26 2.21 -0.62
C LEU A 23 0.32 3.57 -0.98
N HIS A 24 0.37 4.50 -0.02
CA HIS A 24 0.97 5.81 -0.20
C HIS A 24 2.46 5.69 -0.58
N ARG A 25 3.24 4.86 0.14
CA ARG A 25 4.65 4.60 -0.22
C ARG A 25 4.81 3.99 -1.60
N LEU A 26 4.01 2.99 -1.95
CA LEU A 26 4.05 2.37 -3.26
C LEU A 26 3.83 3.39 -4.38
N VAL A 27 2.82 4.26 -4.23
CA VAL A 27 2.50 5.29 -5.21
C VAL A 27 3.62 6.31 -5.33
N ARG A 28 4.12 6.85 -4.21
CA ARG A 28 5.25 7.79 -4.21
C ARG A 28 6.49 7.21 -4.88
N PHE A 29 6.86 5.99 -4.48
CA PHE A 29 8.06 5.31 -4.96
C PHE A 29 8.04 5.01 -6.47
N VAL A 30 6.87 4.67 -7.01
CA VAL A 30 6.69 4.39 -8.46
C VAL A 30 6.36 5.67 -9.26
N ALA A 31 5.98 6.76 -8.58
CA ALA A 31 5.80 8.06 -9.22
C ALA A 31 7.14 8.75 -9.54
N GLU A 32 8.18 8.50 -8.75
CA GLU A 32 9.52 9.02 -8.98
C GLU A 32 10.19 8.41 -10.23
N GLU A 33 10.13 7.09 -10.36
CA GLU A 33 10.75 6.37 -11.47
C GLU A 33 10.04 5.03 -11.72
N ALA A 34 10.19 4.48 -12.93
CA ALA A 34 9.76 3.13 -13.22
C ALA A 34 10.60 2.12 -12.41
N ARG A 35 9.94 1.22 -11.67
CA ARG A 35 10.62 0.27 -10.76
C ARG A 35 10.35 -1.17 -11.13
N THR A 36 11.33 -2.05 -10.94
CA THR A 36 11.11 -3.49 -11.05
C THR A 36 10.30 -4.00 -9.86
N ARG A 37 9.63 -5.14 -10.05
CA ARG A 37 8.90 -5.81 -8.97
C ARG A 37 9.76 -6.05 -7.73
N ASP A 38 10.96 -6.58 -7.92
CA ASP A 38 11.80 -7.04 -6.81
C ASP A 38 12.32 -5.86 -5.98
N VAL A 39 12.57 -4.72 -6.63
CA VAL A 39 12.89 -3.44 -5.96
C VAL A 39 11.68 -2.94 -5.16
N ILE A 40 10.47 -3.00 -5.70
CA ILE A 40 9.25 -2.60 -4.97
C ILE A 40 9.01 -3.50 -3.74
N LEU A 41 9.13 -4.82 -3.89
CA LEU A 41 8.95 -5.78 -2.79
C LEU A 41 9.95 -5.53 -1.67
N SER A 42 11.20 -5.23 -2.03
CA SER A 42 12.27 -4.94 -1.08
C SER A 42 12.05 -3.60 -0.39
N HIS A 43 11.70 -2.55 -1.15
CA HIS A 43 11.47 -1.20 -0.62
C HIS A 43 10.28 -1.13 0.34
N LEU A 44 9.20 -1.87 0.06
CA LEU A 44 8.00 -1.89 0.91
C LEU A 44 8.03 -3.00 1.97
N ASN A 45 9.08 -3.83 1.96
CA ASN A 45 9.25 -4.99 2.82
C ASN A 45 8.00 -5.91 2.86
N ILE A 46 7.50 -6.28 1.68
CA ILE A 46 6.29 -7.12 1.53
C ILE A 46 6.53 -8.36 0.67
N GLY A 47 5.68 -9.37 0.87
CA GLY A 47 5.61 -10.53 0.01
C GLY A 47 4.80 -10.32 -1.27
N LEU A 48 5.01 -11.20 -2.25
CA LEU A 48 4.38 -11.17 -3.57
C LEU A 48 2.84 -11.12 -3.52
N ARG A 49 2.22 -11.91 -2.63
CA ARG A 49 0.76 -11.93 -2.44
C ARG A 49 0.24 -10.57 -1.99
N THR A 50 0.91 -9.92 -1.05
CA THR A 50 0.53 -8.59 -0.55
C THR A 50 0.66 -7.56 -1.66
N PHE A 51 1.75 -7.59 -2.42
CA PHE A 51 1.96 -6.69 -3.56
C PHE A 51 0.81 -6.73 -4.57
N TYR A 52 0.40 -7.92 -5.04
CA TYR A 52 -0.72 -8.02 -5.97
C TYR A 52 -2.06 -7.58 -5.37
N ARG A 53 -2.28 -7.78 -4.05
CA ARG A 53 -3.46 -7.26 -3.37
C ARG A 53 -3.49 -5.74 -3.31
N GLU A 54 -2.32 -5.10 -3.19
CA GLU A 54 -2.24 -3.64 -3.26
C GLU A 54 -2.45 -3.14 -4.68
N LEU A 55 -1.89 -3.81 -5.70
CA LEU A 55 -2.15 -3.47 -7.11
C LEU A 55 -3.64 -3.55 -7.46
N GLU A 56 -4.32 -4.60 -7.03
CA GLU A 56 -5.76 -4.77 -7.25
C GLU A 56 -6.57 -3.68 -6.54
N LEU A 57 -6.18 -3.31 -5.32
CA LEU A 57 -6.84 -2.21 -4.61
C LEU A 57 -6.61 -0.85 -5.31
N LEU A 58 -5.38 -0.54 -5.72
CA LEU A 58 -5.08 0.66 -6.49
C LEU A 58 -5.95 0.75 -7.75
N LYS A 59 -6.08 -0.36 -8.47
CA LYS A 59 -6.93 -0.45 -9.66
C LYS A 59 -8.40 -0.11 -9.35
N ARG A 60 -8.96 -0.62 -8.25
CA ARG A 60 -10.33 -0.33 -7.80
C ARG A 60 -10.52 1.13 -7.42
N CYS A 61 -9.51 1.74 -6.81
CA CYS A 61 -9.48 3.17 -6.52
C CYS A 61 -9.24 4.05 -7.76
N GLY A 62 -9.02 3.45 -8.94
CA GLY A 62 -8.77 4.17 -10.18
C GLY A 62 -7.32 4.65 -10.34
N VAL A 63 -6.39 4.16 -9.51
CA VAL A 63 -4.95 4.36 -9.66
C VAL A 63 -4.41 3.23 -10.54
N LYS A 64 -3.88 3.59 -11.73
CA LYS A 64 -3.41 2.60 -12.71
C LYS A 64 -1.88 2.56 -12.73
N LEU A 65 -1.33 1.37 -12.50
CA LEU A 65 0.08 1.08 -12.74
C LEU A 65 0.18 0.26 -14.04
N ARG A 66 1.03 0.73 -14.96
CA ARG A 66 1.38 -0.01 -16.17
C ARG A 66 2.55 -0.92 -15.87
N HIS A 67 2.45 -2.18 -16.26
CA HIS A 67 3.55 -3.13 -16.21
C HIS A 67 4.04 -3.39 -17.64
N ARG A 68 5.27 -2.97 -17.97
CA ARG A 68 5.90 -3.18 -19.29
C ARG A 68 7.39 -3.45 -19.08
N ALA A 69 7.94 -4.42 -19.82
CA ALA A 69 9.36 -4.78 -19.74
C ALA A 69 9.86 -5.02 -18.29
N ARG A 70 9.03 -5.68 -17.46
CA ARG A 70 9.29 -5.97 -16.03
C ARG A 70 9.34 -4.74 -15.10
N LEU A 71 8.99 -3.56 -15.63
CA LEU A 71 8.92 -2.31 -14.90
C LEU A 71 7.47 -1.91 -14.65
N TYR A 72 7.21 -1.41 -13.45
CA TYR A 72 5.97 -0.77 -13.05
C TYR A 72 6.13 0.74 -13.16
N THR A 73 5.16 1.38 -13.79
CA THR A 73 5.12 2.84 -13.99
C THR A 73 3.74 3.36 -13.64
N LEU A 74 3.69 4.48 -12.91
CA LEU A 74 2.42 5.14 -12.61
C LEU A 74 1.88 5.83 -13.88
N MET A 75 0.62 5.57 -14.23
CA MET A 75 0.01 6.18 -15.42
C MET A 75 -0.52 7.60 -15.19
N SER A 76 -0.52 8.07 -13.96
CA SER A 76 -0.94 9.41 -13.54
C SER A 76 0.18 10.08 -12.76
N THR A 77 0.06 11.38 -12.48
CA THR A 77 0.99 12.06 -11.56
C THR A 77 0.77 11.58 -10.12
N ALA A 78 1.75 11.83 -9.24
CA ALA A 78 1.66 11.51 -7.81
C ALA A 78 0.40 12.13 -7.17
N GLY A 79 0.19 13.44 -7.34
CA GLY A 79 -0.99 14.12 -6.78
C GLY A 79 -2.33 13.59 -7.30
N GLN A 80 -2.41 13.22 -8.58
CA GLN A 80 -3.62 12.60 -9.15
C GLN A 80 -3.89 11.20 -8.58
N ALA A 81 -2.83 10.45 -8.25
CA ALA A 81 -2.96 9.16 -7.59
C ALA A 81 -3.33 9.34 -6.10
N GLU A 82 -2.74 10.30 -5.40
CA GLU A 82 -3.03 10.62 -3.99
C GLU A 82 -4.49 11.04 -3.79
N GLY A 83 -5.08 11.82 -4.69
CA GLY A 83 -6.50 12.18 -4.66
C GLY A 83 -7.45 11.00 -4.89
N ARG A 84 -6.92 9.82 -5.24
CA ARG A 84 -7.68 8.57 -5.41
C ARG A 84 -7.36 7.54 -4.35
N LEU A 85 -6.26 7.69 -3.62
CA LEU A 85 -5.87 6.76 -2.57
C LEU A 85 -6.84 6.87 -1.39
N PRO A 86 -7.40 5.75 -0.91
CA PRO A 86 -8.26 5.76 0.26
C PRO A 86 -7.45 6.06 1.52
N PHE A 87 -7.99 6.90 2.40
CA PHE A 87 -7.47 7.12 3.75
C PHE A 87 -8.10 6.12 4.74
N PRO A 88 -7.46 5.79 5.88
CA PRO A 88 -8.01 4.82 6.85
C PRO A 88 -9.26 5.32 7.60
N ASP A 89 -9.56 6.62 7.53
CA ASP A 89 -10.79 7.23 8.04
C ASP A 89 -11.84 7.31 6.90
N PRO A 90 -13.16 7.16 7.17
CA PRO A 90 -14.11 6.88 6.11
C PRO A 90 -14.30 8.11 5.22
N GLN A 91 -14.21 7.87 3.91
CA GLN A 91 -14.60 8.76 2.80
C GLN A 91 -13.56 9.79 2.32
N LEU A 92 -12.46 10.01 3.02
CA LEU A 92 -11.41 10.94 2.56
C LEU A 92 -10.32 10.23 1.76
N SER A 93 -9.71 10.96 0.83
CA SER A 93 -8.47 10.61 0.16
C SER A 93 -7.26 11.25 0.84
N PHE A 94 -6.06 10.79 0.46
CA PHE A 94 -4.82 11.42 0.92
C PHE A 94 -4.73 12.90 0.52
N ALA A 95 -5.20 13.28 -0.67
CA ALA A 95 -5.17 14.68 -1.10
C ALA A 95 -6.13 15.55 -0.26
N GLU A 96 -7.36 15.09 -0.01
CA GLU A 96 -8.32 15.82 0.83
C GLU A 96 -7.83 15.92 2.28
N MET A 97 -7.23 14.85 2.81
CA MET A 97 -6.59 14.90 4.13
C MET A 97 -5.44 15.89 4.19
N ALA A 98 -4.60 15.94 3.15
CA ALA A 98 -3.49 16.90 3.08
C ALA A 98 -4.00 18.35 2.99
N GLU A 99 -5.08 18.58 2.23
CA GLU A 99 -5.73 19.87 2.12
C GLU A 99 -6.33 20.32 3.47
N LEU A 100 -7.09 19.44 4.14
CA LEU A 100 -7.68 19.75 5.45
C LEU A 100 -6.62 19.92 6.55
N ALA A 101 -5.52 19.17 6.47
CA ALA A 101 -4.39 19.28 7.40
C ALA A 101 -3.62 20.61 7.25
N ALA A 102 -3.74 21.30 6.12
CA ALA A 102 -3.08 22.60 5.90
C ALA A 102 -3.81 23.77 6.58
N CYS A 103 -5.03 23.58 7.08
CA CYS A 103 -5.78 24.60 7.79
C CYS A 103 -5.13 24.95 9.14
N ASP A 104 -4.94 26.25 9.40
CA ASP A 104 -4.37 26.75 10.66
C ASP A 104 -5.45 26.85 11.76
N CYS A 105 -5.97 25.70 12.17
CA CYS A 105 -6.93 25.56 13.26
C CYS A 105 -6.72 24.25 14.03
N ASP A 106 -7.33 24.11 15.22
CA ASP A 106 -7.19 22.90 16.05
C ASP A 106 -7.59 21.62 15.30
N ALA A 107 -8.64 21.68 14.48
CA ALA A 107 -9.06 20.56 13.66
C ALA A 107 -7.99 20.21 12.60
N GLY A 108 -7.44 21.21 11.90
CA GLY A 108 -6.37 21.01 10.92
C GLY A 108 -5.12 20.39 11.54
N ARG A 109 -4.71 20.85 12.72
CA ARG A 109 -3.59 20.27 13.48
C ARG A 109 -3.80 18.78 13.81
N ARG A 110 -4.99 18.41 14.29
CA ARG A 110 -5.33 16.98 14.57
C ARG A 110 -5.30 16.13 13.29
N LEU A 111 -5.78 16.66 12.17
CA LEU A 111 -5.74 15.97 10.89
C LEU A 111 -4.30 15.84 10.36
N ALA A 112 -3.45 16.85 10.58
CA ALA A 112 -2.04 16.79 10.26
C ALA A 112 -1.29 15.72 11.07
N GLU A 113 -1.58 15.58 12.36
CA GLU A 113 -1.05 14.51 13.21
C GLU A 113 -1.48 13.12 12.72
N LEU A 114 -2.75 12.97 12.35
CA LEU A 114 -3.27 11.72 11.79
C LEU A 114 -2.59 11.38 10.46
N LEU A 115 -2.46 12.36 9.55
CA LEU A 115 -1.75 12.19 8.29
C LEU A 115 -0.28 11.80 8.52
N ALA A 116 0.41 12.48 9.44
CA ALA A 116 1.78 12.16 9.81
C ALA A 116 1.91 10.73 10.35
N THR A 117 0.96 10.27 11.17
CA THR A 117 0.90 8.89 11.67
C THR A 117 0.83 7.89 10.51
N VAL A 118 -0.01 8.15 9.50
CA VAL A 118 -0.14 7.28 8.33
C VAL A 118 1.14 7.29 7.49
N VAL A 119 1.69 8.46 7.19
CA VAL A 119 2.88 8.60 6.32
C VAL A 119 4.11 7.98 6.97
N ASN A 120 4.32 8.24 8.25
CA ASN A 120 5.51 7.83 9.03
C ASN A 120 5.35 6.46 9.71
N GLN A 121 4.29 5.70 9.41
CA GLN A 121 4.03 4.40 10.04
C GLN A 121 5.21 3.43 9.88
N PRO A 122 5.77 2.84 10.94
CA PRO A 122 6.90 1.92 10.78
C PRO A 122 6.51 0.72 9.91
N GLU A 123 7.46 0.22 9.12
CA GLU A 123 7.26 -1.03 8.38
C GLU A 123 7.08 -2.19 9.34
N PRO A 124 6.18 -3.15 9.04
CA PRO A 124 6.04 -4.33 9.89
C PRO A 124 7.38 -5.08 9.92
N ALA A 125 7.86 -5.38 11.13
CA ALA A 125 9.04 -6.19 11.31
C ALA A 125 8.85 -7.52 10.56
N LYS A 126 9.86 -7.95 9.78
CA LYS A 126 9.87 -9.27 9.14
C LYS A 126 9.72 -10.30 10.27
N LYS A 127 8.55 -10.92 10.38
CA LYS A 127 8.36 -12.06 11.29
C LYS A 127 9.28 -13.16 10.74
N GLY A 128 10.47 -13.28 11.34
CA GLY A 128 11.44 -14.29 10.96
C GLY A 128 10.72 -15.63 10.88
N ARG A 129 10.93 -16.36 9.79
CA ARG A 129 10.47 -17.74 9.67
C ARG A 129 11.15 -18.53 10.80
N GLY A 130 10.46 -18.63 11.93
CA GLY A 130 10.79 -19.53 13.02
C GLY A 130 10.66 -20.96 12.55
N ARG A 131 11.79 -21.49 12.07
CA ARG A 131 12.33 -22.83 12.34
C ARG A 131 11.50 -23.67 13.35
N GLY A 132 10.94 -24.78 12.89
CA GLY A 132 10.35 -25.85 13.72
C GLY A 132 9.34 -26.70 12.94
N GLY A 133 9.52 -27.98 12.65
CA GLY A 133 10.61 -28.89 12.99
C GLY A 133 10.71 -30.01 11.97
N THR A 134 11.94 -30.31 11.57
CA THR A 134 12.34 -31.59 10.99
C THR A 134 12.06 -32.68 12.01
N GLY A 135 10.97 -33.42 11.82
CA GLY A 135 10.78 -34.70 12.48
C GLY A 135 11.88 -35.65 12.01
N ARG A 136 12.92 -35.82 12.83
CA ARG A 136 13.89 -36.91 12.68
C ARG A 136 13.13 -38.22 12.84
N LYS A 137 12.92 -38.92 11.72
CA LYS A 137 12.50 -40.32 11.71
C LYS A 137 13.69 -41.11 12.30
N ALA A 138 13.53 -41.67 13.50
CA ALA A 138 14.53 -42.57 14.07
C ALA A 138 14.66 -43.82 13.18
N PRO A 139 15.87 -44.33 12.89
CA PRO A 139 16.02 -45.65 12.32
C PRO A 139 15.79 -46.67 13.44
N ARG A 140 14.76 -47.52 13.30
CA ARG A 140 14.70 -48.78 14.03
C ARG A 140 15.63 -49.75 13.30
N SER A 141 16.72 -50.14 13.98
CA SER A 141 17.60 -51.22 13.55
C SER A 141 16.84 -52.55 13.45
N PRO A 142 17.29 -53.50 12.61
CA PRO A 142 16.77 -54.85 12.56
C PRO A 142 17.43 -55.68 13.67
N GLU A 143 16.63 -56.36 14.49
CA GLU A 143 17.11 -57.54 15.22
C GLU A 143 16.50 -58.77 14.57
N ALA A 144 17.40 -59.59 14.06
CA ALA A 144 17.20 -60.95 13.60
C ALA A 144 17.44 -61.90 14.78
N GLU A 145 16.83 -63.09 14.65
CA GLU A 145 16.90 -64.30 15.49
C GLU A 145 16.15 -64.29 16.83
#